data_AF-A0A2Z6QNB6-F1
#
_entry.id   AF-A0A2Z6QNB6-F1
#
_cell.length_a   1.000
_cell.length_b   1.000
_cell.length_c   1.000
_cell.angle_alpha   90.00
_cell.angle_beta   90.00
_cell.angle_gamma   90.00
#
_symmetry.space_group_name_H-M   'P 1'
#
loop_
_entity.id
_entity.type
_entity.pdbx_description
1 polymer ?
#
loop_
_entity_poly.entity_id
_entity_poly.type
_entity_poly.pdbx_seq_one_letter_code
_entity_poly.pdbx_strand_id
1 'polypeptide(L)'
;MEVLRNYIPHFGIQQLKVFTFTLFNLILRIRDTVLNVFQRLGQLFSKEKMIEGSNISYQKDEEGGKEITESSNIPSEEMIEGSKRNYEKSLCFFYPSSEKGRIEGSSIFYTKDFFNSEKEIKKFDGRITHRFSINVIVVNFSNSVDVKELKYTFIDYDCLQRELDEDEQSLIKAWYSINEDSGKRFERDLAPPKSGRIPPATSRYMIGKIAINIIIVSGLHQCEYSKDEENKTLQEILKSTDFLANAEPRAQITFIYKLHRPKVTVKPGATGFNLDKYEKLESPWRDAALKELHCFEGYQGINKLTKQLRDESGSDWAFTAFFTKYEIACYAYSAQQHLVMEYKNGNFGPDNIHIIFAHEVCHIFGAKDEYTGHNGDPSGTLRIDNGNAQDCGGREKCLMQDEELIGLCLCEFTRGQIGWFWDLCGGQCNNARRALLNNQNPTPADLYILEQIAS
;
A
#
# COMPACT_ATOMS: atom_id res chain seq x y z
N MET A 1 -11.81 0.17 41.85
CA MET A 1 -11.47 0.32 43.28
C MET A 1 -11.53 -1.01 44.02
N GLU A 2 -12.65 -1.73 43.99
CA GLU A 2 -12.81 -2.99 44.73
C GLU A 2 -11.82 -4.09 44.31
N VAL A 3 -11.62 -4.28 42.99
CA VAL A 3 -10.56 -5.15 42.44
C VAL A 3 -9.16 -4.77 42.95
N LEU A 4 -8.86 -3.48 43.11
CA LEU A 4 -7.54 -3.04 43.59
C LEU A 4 -7.32 -3.40 45.07
N ARG A 5 -8.37 -3.36 45.90
CA ARG A 5 -8.28 -3.66 47.34
C ARG A 5 -7.79 -5.09 47.62
N ASN A 6 -8.08 -6.04 46.73
CA ASN A 6 -7.71 -7.45 46.88
C ASN A 6 -6.27 -7.78 46.43
N TYR A 7 -5.63 -6.92 45.65
CA TYR A 7 -4.29 -7.20 45.06
C TYR A 7 -3.13 -6.47 45.75
N ILE A 8 -3.40 -5.38 46.49
CA ILE A 8 -2.38 -4.56 47.17
C ILE A 8 -1.43 -5.33 48.11
N PRO A 9 -1.84 -6.39 48.86
CA PRO A 9 -0.93 -7.10 49.77
C PRO A 9 0.26 -7.81 49.10
N HIS A 10 0.23 -8.02 47.78
CA HIS A 10 1.20 -8.84 47.06
C HIS A 10 2.24 -8.07 46.25
N PHE A 11 2.17 -6.73 46.22
CA PHE A 11 3.09 -5.90 45.44
C PHE A 11 4.15 -5.22 46.33
N GLY A 12 5.43 -5.37 45.94
CA GLY A 12 6.51 -4.61 46.54
C GLY A 12 6.41 -3.11 46.21
N ILE A 13 6.94 -2.24 47.07
CA ILE A 13 6.83 -0.77 46.96
C ILE A 13 7.25 -0.23 45.58
N GLN A 14 8.25 -0.83 44.94
CA GLN A 14 8.68 -0.46 43.57
C GLN A 14 7.60 -0.77 42.51
N GLN A 15 6.98 -1.95 42.56
CA GLN A 15 5.91 -2.33 41.63
C GLN A 15 4.65 -1.48 41.86
N LEU A 16 4.37 -1.11 43.11
CA LEU A 16 3.25 -0.21 43.43
C LEU A 16 3.45 1.18 42.80
N LYS A 17 4.68 1.71 42.77
CA LYS A 17 5.01 2.99 42.09
C LYS A 17 4.83 2.94 40.57
N VAL A 18 5.30 1.85 39.94
CA VAL A 18 5.11 1.66 38.48
C VAL A 18 3.62 1.54 38.16
N PHE A 19 2.87 0.78 38.97
CA PHE A 19 1.43 0.62 38.79
C PHE A 19 0.65 1.94 38.97
N THR A 20 0.93 2.73 40.01
CA THR A 20 0.25 4.02 40.21
C THR A 20 0.59 5.04 39.13
N PHE A 21 1.84 5.08 38.64
CA PHE A 21 2.23 5.93 37.51
C PHE A 21 1.49 5.55 36.21
N THR A 22 1.45 4.25 35.88
CA THR A 22 0.72 3.75 34.71
C THR A 22 -0.78 4.03 34.81
N LEU A 23 -1.39 3.80 35.98
CA LEU A 23 -2.81 4.08 36.22
C LEU A 23 -3.13 5.59 36.13
N PHE A 24 -2.24 6.45 36.64
CA PHE A 24 -2.39 7.91 36.54
C PHE A 24 -2.34 8.38 35.08
N ASN A 25 -1.38 7.89 34.29
CA ASN A 25 -1.29 8.20 32.86
C ASN A 25 -2.52 7.70 32.08
N LEU A 26 -3.07 6.53 32.42
CA LEU A 26 -4.31 6.03 31.84
C LEU A 26 -5.51 6.95 32.16
N ILE A 27 -5.62 7.42 33.40
CA ILE A 27 -6.69 8.36 33.82
C ILE A 27 -6.59 9.69 33.07
N LEU A 28 -5.38 10.23 32.88
CA LEU A 28 -5.16 11.44 32.08
C LEU A 28 -5.57 11.25 30.61
N ARG A 29 -5.17 10.13 29.98
CA ARG A 29 -5.59 9.80 28.61
C ARG A 29 -7.10 9.68 28.45
N ILE A 30 -7.79 9.08 29.43
CA ILE A 30 -9.26 9.00 29.44
C ILE A 30 -9.88 10.39 29.58
N ARG A 31 -9.39 11.23 30.49
CA ARG A 31 -9.84 12.63 30.66
C ARG A 31 -9.75 13.40 29.34
N ASP A 32 -8.61 13.34 28.67
CA ASP A 32 -8.34 14.12 27.46
C ASP A 32 -9.16 13.61 26.26
N THR A 33 -9.39 12.29 26.18
CA THR A 33 -10.33 11.69 25.22
C THR A 33 -11.77 12.20 25.44
N VAL A 34 -12.23 12.21 26.70
CA VAL A 34 -13.57 12.70 27.06
C VAL A 34 -13.74 14.19 26.75
N LEU A 35 -12.73 15.03 27.05
CA LEU A 35 -12.75 16.45 26.72
C LEU A 35 -12.83 16.69 25.20
N ASN A 36 -12.07 15.93 24.39
CA ASN A 36 -12.13 16.00 22.93
C ASN A 36 -13.52 15.62 22.38
N VAL A 37 -14.18 14.62 22.96
CA VAL A 37 -15.57 14.25 22.58
C VAL A 37 -16.54 15.39 22.89
N PHE A 38 -16.47 15.97 24.10
CA PHE A 38 -17.33 17.12 24.46
C PHE A 38 -17.08 18.34 23.56
N GLN A 39 -15.83 18.64 23.20
CA GLN A 39 -15.51 19.75 22.31
C GLN A 39 -16.08 19.55 20.89
N ARG A 40 -16.02 18.32 20.35
CA ARG A 40 -16.64 17.98 19.06
C ARG A 40 -18.17 18.06 19.10
N LEU A 41 -18.80 17.59 20.17
CA LEU A 41 -20.25 17.72 20.36
C LEU A 41 -20.67 19.20 20.45
N GLY A 42 -19.93 20.04 21.17
CA GLY A 42 -20.17 21.48 21.21
C GLY A 42 -20.10 22.15 19.83
N GLN A 43 -19.15 21.73 18.97
CA GLN A 43 -19.06 22.21 17.59
C GLN A 43 -20.27 21.79 16.74
N LEU A 44 -20.79 20.57 16.91
CA LEU A 44 -22.00 20.11 16.20
C LEU A 44 -23.24 20.94 16.57
N PHE A 45 -23.52 21.12 17.86
CA PHE A 45 -24.64 21.96 18.33
C PHE A 45 -24.49 23.44 17.93
N SER A 46 -23.26 23.93 17.75
CA SER A 46 -23.04 25.30 17.24
C SER A 46 -23.40 25.47 15.75
N LYS A 47 -23.39 24.38 14.96
CA LYS A 47 -23.75 24.40 13.53
C LYS A 47 -25.25 24.32 13.28
N GLU A 48 -25.99 23.52 14.04
CA GLU A 48 -27.45 23.43 13.92
C GLU A 48 -28.12 24.80 14.15
N LYS A 49 -27.59 25.59 15.09
CA LYS A 49 -28.08 26.95 15.39
C LYS A 49 -27.89 27.98 14.27
N MET A 50 -27.15 27.67 13.19
CA MET A 50 -27.06 28.52 12.00
C MET A 50 -28.02 28.12 10.88
N ILE A 51 -28.73 26.99 10.98
CA ILE A 51 -29.61 26.49 9.92
C ILE A 51 -31.06 27.02 10.05
N GLU A 52 -31.50 27.41 11.25
CA GLU A 52 -32.84 28.02 11.46
C GLU A 52 -32.93 29.51 11.06
N GLY A 53 -31.88 30.10 10.46
CA GLY A 53 -31.78 31.55 10.22
C GLY A 53 -32.28 32.06 8.86
N SER A 54 -32.57 31.20 7.89
CA SER A 54 -32.88 31.60 6.51
C SER A 54 -34.39 31.63 6.21
N ASN A 55 -35.01 32.80 6.38
CA ASN A 55 -36.38 33.08 5.94
C ASN A 55 -36.53 32.93 4.42
N ILE A 56 -37.37 32.00 3.96
CA ILE A 56 -37.84 31.92 2.57
C ILE A 56 -39.27 32.45 2.52
N SER A 57 -39.47 33.62 1.91
CA SER A 57 -40.81 34.19 1.69
C SER A 57 -41.45 33.61 0.43
N TYR A 58 -42.57 32.91 0.58
CA TYR A 58 -43.43 32.55 -0.55
C TYR A 58 -44.41 33.69 -0.85
N GLN A 59 -44.33 34.27 -2.05
CA GLN A 59 -45.49 34.95 -2.64
C GLN A 59 -46.45 33.90 -3.20
N LYS A 60 -47.75 34.22 -3.12
CA LYS A 60 -48.85 33.33 -3.50
C LYS A 60 -49.76 34.12 -4.45
N ASP A 61 -49.68 33.79 -5.73
CA ASP A 61 -50.60 34.34 -6.74
C ASP A 61 -51.81 33.40 -6.89
N GLU A 62 -53.01 33.97 -6.83
CA GLU A 62 -54.28 33.26 -7.00
C GLU A 62 -55.04 33.83 -8.20
N GLU A 63 -55.26 33.02 -9.24
CA GLU A 63 -56.25 33.17 -10.33
C GLU A 63 -56.08 31.92 -11.23
N GLY A 64 -57.08 31.28 -11.83
CA GLY A 64 -58.55 31.37 -11.76
C GLY A 64 -59.12 30.14 -12.51
N GLY A 65 -60.30 29.64 -12.12
CA GLY A 65 -60.78 28.32 -12.59
C GLY A 65 -61.55 28.30 -13.92
N LYS A 66 -61.77 27.09 -14.47
CA LYS A 66 -62.90 26.75 -15.36
C LYS A 66 -63.17 25.24 -15.45
N GLU A 67 -64.44 24.89 -15.59
CA GLU A 67 -64.98 23.53 -15.79
C GLU A 67 -64.89 23.08 -17.27
N ILE A 68 -65.04 21.77 -17.55
CA ILE A 68 -66.09 21.13 -18.41
C ILE A 68 -65.69 19.74 -18.98
N THR A 69 -66.53 18.74 -18.60
CA THR A 69 -66.92 17.45 -19.25
C THR A 69 -65.97 16.32 -19.67
N GLU A 70 -66.58 15.12 -19.55
CA GLU A 70 -66.20 13.79 -20.00
C GLU A 70 -65.91 13.64 -21.51
N SER A 71 -65.07 12.67 -21.88
CA SER A 71 -65.46 11.63 -22.86
C SER A 71 -64.53 10.41 -22.78
N SER A 72 -65.04 9.27 -23.23
CA SER A 72 -64.41 7.95 -23.24
C SER A 72 -63.30 7.78 -24.30
N ASN A 73 -62.29 6.95 -24.03
CA ASN A 73 -61.85 5.90 -24.96
C ASN A 73 -60.92 4.84 -24.32
N ILE A 74 -61.08 3.60 -24.80
CA ILE A 74 -60.27 2.38 -24.57
C ILE A 74 -59.41 2.23 -25.86
N PRO A 75 -58.10 1.88 -25.84
CA PRO A 75 -57.73 0.47 -25.63
C PRO A 75 -56.33 0.10 -25.08
N SER A 76 -56.24 -1.21 -24.77
CA SER A 76 -55.10 -2.14 -24.91
C SER A 76 -53.80 -1.94 -24.12
N GLU A 77 -53.50 -2.99 -23.33
CA GLU A 77 -52.20 -3.66 -23.19
C GLU A 77 -50.94 -2.92 -23.66
N GLU A 78 -50.27 -2.24 -22.73
CA GLU A 78 -48.81 -2.19 -22.73
C GLU A 78 -48.33 -2.17 -21.27
N MET A 79 -47.78 -3.29 -20.81
CA MET A 79 -47.23 -3.43 -19.46
C MET A 79 -45.85 -4.05 -19.55
N ILE A 80 -44.93 -3.56 -18.71
CA ILE A 80 -43.51 -3.96 -18.61
C ILE A 80 -42.58 -3.33 -19.68
N GLU A 81 -42.53 -1.99 -19.73
CA GLU A 81 -41.27 -1.29 -20.01
C GLU A 81 -41.09 -0.09 -19.07
N GLY A 82 -40.55 -0.35 -17.86
CA GLY A 82 -40.61 0.65 -16.78
C GLY A 82 -39.76 0.36 -15.53
N SER A 83 -38.59 -0.29 -15.64
CA SER A 83 -37.64 -0.36 -14.52
C SER A 83 -36.20 -0.74 -14.91
N LYS A 84 -35.55 0.05 -15.80
CA LYS A 84 -34.10 -0.05 -16.08
C LYS A 84 -33.44 1.29 -16.46
N ARG A 85 -33.73 2.39 -15.75
CA ARG A 85 -32.92 3.62 -15.78
C ARG A 85 -32.88 4.25 -14.40
N ASN A 86 -31.80 3.98 -13.66
CA ASN A 86 -31.23 4.78 -12.56
C ASN A 86 -30.22 3.91 -11.81
N TYR A 87 -28.99 3.76 -12.35
CA TYR A 87 -27.74 3.55 -11.59
C TYR A 87 -26.51 3.54 -12.53
N GLU A 88 -26.42 4.53 -13.42
CA GLU A 88 -25.15 4.88 -14.08
C GLU A 88 -24.80 6.32 -13.71
N LYS A 89 -24.25 6.48 -12.49
CA LYS A 89 -23.34 7.60 -12.26
C LYS A 89 -22.03 7.21 -12.94
N SER A 90 -21.85 7.66 -14.17
CA SER A 90 -20.57 7.60 -14.86
C SER A 90 -19.47 8.15 -13.94
N LEU A 91 -18.41 7.37 -13.72
CA LEU A 91 -17.22 7.88 -13.05
C LEU A 91 -16.50 8.81 -14.03
N CYS A 92 -16.90 10.07 -14.05
CA CYS A 92 -16.14 11.15 -14.67
C CYS A 92 -14.94 11.45 -13.76
N PHE A 93 -13.82 10.76 -14.00
CA PHE A 93 -12.55 11.08 -13.35
C PHE A 93 -12.09 12.46 -13.81
N PHE A 94 -11.80 13.35 -12.87
CA PHE A 94 -11.34 14.69 -13.17
C PHE A 94 -9.90 14.62 -13.72
N TYR A 95 -9.72 15.07 -14.96
CA TYR A 95 -8.38 15.42 -15.44
C TYR A 95 -7.81 16.53 -14.55
N PRO A 96 -6.54 16.45 -14.09
CA PRO A 96 -5.79 17.67 -13.79
C PRO A 96 -5.80 18.50 -15.07
N SER A 97 -6.28 19.75 -14.98
CA SER A 97 -6.80 20.51 -16.12
C SER A 97 -5.75 20.72 -17.22
N SER A 98 -5.76 19.85 -18.23
CA SER A 98 -4.83 19.85 -19.35
C SER A 98 -5.22 20.91 -20.40
N GLU A 99 -5.47 22.15 -19.97
CA GLU A 99 -5.94 23.29 -20.80
C GLU A 99 -5.01 23.64 -21.98
N LYS A 100 -3.83 23.01 -22.07
CA LYS A 100 -2.86 23.18 -23.16
C LYS A 100 -2.45 21.88 -23.85
N GLY A 101 -3.12 20.75 -23.57
CA GLY A 101 -2.78 19.44 -24.15
C GLY A 101 -1.40 18.91 -23.74
N ARG A 102 -0.83 19.42 -22.64
CA ARG A 102 0.45 18.99 -22.09
C ARG A 102 0.26 18.26 -20.76
N ILE A 103 1.18 17.35 -20.47
CA ILE A 103 1.26 16.49 -19.30
C ILE A 103 2.63 16.66 -18.62
N GLU A 104 2.69 16.55 -17.31
CA GLU A 104 3.91 16.63 -16.50
C GLU A 104 3.70 15.81 -15.23
N GLY A 105 4.76 15.18 -14.70
CA GLY A 105 4.66 14.27 -13.56
C GLY A 105 3.96 12.95 -13.91
N SER A 106 3.35 12.31 -12.90
CA SER A 106 2.71 11.00 -13.02
C SER A 106 1.31 11.09 -13.67
N SER A 107 1.03 10.21 -14.65
CA SER A 107 -0.28 10.08 -15.29
C SER A 107 -0.52 8.65 -15.78
N ILE A 108 -1.79 8.22 -15.82
CA ILE A 108 -2.19 6.93 -16.40
C ILE A 108 -2.32 7.05 -17.92
N PHE A 109 -1.80 6.05 -18.62
CA PHE A 109 -1.92 5.90 -20.06
C PHE A 109 -2.39 4.50 -20.43
N TYR A 110 -3.08 4.44 -21.57
CA TYR A 110 -3.40 3.23 -22.29
C TYR A 110 -2.51 3.10 -23.53
N THR A 111 -2.09 1.88 -23.87
CA THR A 111 -1.33 1.57 -25.08
C THR A 111 -1.84 0.30 -25.76
N LYS A 112 -1.77 0.25 -27.09
CA LYS A 112 -1.99 -0.96 -27.89
C LYS A 112 -0.68 -1.64 -28.33
N ASP A 113 0.46 -1.02 -28.00
CA ASP A 113 1.80 -1.49 -28.36
C ASP A 113 2.78 -1.07 -27.26
N PHE A 114 2.79 -1.85 -26.18
CA PHE A 114 3.64 -1.61 -25.00
C PHE A 114 5.12 -1.41 -25.37
N PHE A 115 5.64 -2.15 -26.35
CA PHE A 115 7.05 -2.10 -26.73
C PHE A 115 7.44 -0.81 -27.44
N ASN A 116 6.55 -0.24 -28.25
CA ASN A 116 6.79 1.06 -28.88
C ASN A 116 6.44 2.22 -27.93
N SER A 117 5.43 2.07 -27.05
CA SER A 117 5.21 2.99 -25.94
C SER A 117 6.41 3.10 -25.00
N GLU A 118 7.03 1.99 -24.57
CA GLU A 118 8.19 2.05 -23.67
C GLU A 118 9.37 2.84 -24.28
N LYS A 119 9.59 2.72 -25.60
CA LYS A 119 10.61 3.50 -26.33
C LYS A 119 10.22 4.97 -26.47
N GLU A 120 8.96 5.24 -26.77
CA GLU A 120 8.40 6.59 -26.89
C GLU A 120 8.49 7.35 -25.57
N ILE A 121 8.07 6.73 -24.48
CA ILE A 121 8.16 7.27 -23.11
C ILE A 121 9.60 7.63 -22.78
N LYS A 122 10.56 6.71 -23.01
CA LYS A 122 12.00 6.96 -22.78
C LYS A 122 12.56 8.10 -23.64
N LYS A 123 12.08 8.29 -24.87
CA LYS A 123 12.49 9.40 -25.76
C LYS A 123 12.12 10.77 -25.18
N PHE A 124 11.06 10.84 -24.37
CA PHE A 124 10.57 12.07 -23.73
C PHE A 124 11.01 12.21 -22.26
N ASP A 125 12.06 11.49 -21.85
CA ASP A 125 12.53 11.43 -20.45
C ASP A 125 11.41 11.04 -19.45
N GLY A 126 10.52 10.18 -19.92
CA GLY A 126 9.48 9.56 -19.11
C GLY A 126 9.91 8.18 -18.60
N ARG A 127 9.31 7.78 -17.48
CA ARG A 127 9.54 6.48 -16.83
C ARG A 127 8.22 5.83 -16.42
N ILE A 128 8.07 4.55 -16.71
CA ILE A 128 6.94 3.76 -16.25
C ILE A 128 7.16 3.41 -14.76
N THR A 129 6.32 3.91 -13.86
CA THR A 129 6.41 3.64 -12.42
C THR A 129 5.49 2.50 -11.99
N HIS A 130 4.33 2.37 -12.63
CA HIS A 130 3.36 1.29 -12.38
C HIS A 130 2.91 0.67 -13.70
N ARG A 131 2.63 -0.64 -13.69
CA ARG A 131 2.02 -1.38 -14.78
C ARG A 131 0.89 -2.24 -14.22
N PHE A 132 -0.36 -1.84 -14.46
CA PHE A 132 -1.54 -2.59 -14.03
C PHE A 132 -1.82 -3.75 -15.00
N SER A 133 -1.49 -3.58 -16.29
CA SER A 133 -1.47 -4.65 -17.28
C SER A 133 -0.55 -4.33 -18.45
N ILE A 134 -0.51 -5.18 -19.48
CA ILE A 134 0.27 -4.90 -20.69
C ILE A 134 -0.17 -3.62 -21.42
N ASN A 135 -1.44 -3.23 -21.28
CA ASN A 135 -2.01 -2.05 -21.94
C ASN A 135 -2.14 -0.84 -21.01
N VAL A 136 -2.14 -1.01 -19.68
CA VAL A 136 -2.28 0.12 -18.72
C VAL A 136 -1.03 0.34 -17.88
N ILE A 137 -0.52 1.56 -17.96
CA ILE A 137 0.71 2.01 -17.32
C ILE A 137 0.50 3.37 -16.64
N VAL A 138 1.22 3.61 -15.54
CA VAL A 138 1.47 4.95 -15.01
C VAL A 138 2.84 5.38 -15.49
N VAL A 139 2.92 6.55 -16.11
CA VAL A 139 4.16 7.16 -16.58
C VAL A 139 4.40 8.44 -15.82
N ASN A 140 5.59 8.60 -15.27
CA ASN A 140 6.08 9.85 -14.69
C ASN A 140 7.02 10.52 -15.70
N PHE A 141 6.70 11.73 -16.15
CA PHE A 141 7.54 12.54 -17.04
C PHE A 141 8.27 13.64 -16.27
N SER A 142 9.60 13.66 -16.35
CA SER A 142 10.45 14.69 -15.73
C SER A 142 10.25 16.10 -16.31
N ASN A 143 9.70 16.18 -17.52
CA ASN A 143 9.49 17.40 -18.28
C ASN A 143 8.07 17.42 -18.86
N SER A 144 7.53 18.62 -19.09
CA SER A 144 6.22 18.75 -19.73
C SER A 144 6.23 18.24 -21.18
N VAL A 145 5.39 17.26 -21.53
CA VAL A 145 5.25 16.67 -22.89
C VAL A 145 3.91 17.09 -23.50
N ASP A 146 3.86 17.36 -24.82
CA ASP A 146 2.59 17.53 -25.55
C ASP A 146 2.03 16.15 -25.91
N VAL A 147 0.78 15.87 -25.51
CA VAL A 147 0.13 14.56 -25.72
C VAL A 147 0.01 14.22 -27.21
N LYS A 148 0.00 15.21 -28.12
CA LYS A 148 -0.02 14.99 -29.57
C LYS A 148 1.29 14.43 -30.13
N GLU A 149 2.38 14.49 -29.36
CA GLU A 149 3.67 13.90 -29.74
C GLU A 149 3.77 12.41 -29.36
N LEU A 150 2.84 11.92 -28.52
CA LEU A 150 2.68 10.51 -28.20
C LEU A 150 1.82 9.81 -29.27
N LYS A 151 2.38 8.79 -29.92
CA LYS A 151 1.79 8.04 -31.03
C LYS A 151 1.34 6.64 -30.66
N TYR A 152 1.91 6.07 -29.59
CA TYR A 152 1.59 4.72 -29.12
C TYR A 152 0.89 4.75 -27.76
N THR A 153 1.01 5.89 -27.06
CA THR A 153 0.64 6.09 -25.66
C THR A 153 -0.48 7.12 -25.59
N PHE A 154 -1.69 6.71 -25.20
CA PHE A 154 -2.91 7.52 -25.30
C PHE A 154 -3.58 7.72 -23.94
N ILE A 155 -4.31 8.83 -23.79
CA ILE A 155 -5.19 9.06 -22.64
C ILE A 155 -6.64 8.98 -23.13
N ASP A 156 -7.17 7.76 -23.22
CA ASP A 156 -8.55 7.49 -23.63
C ASP A 156 -9.28 6.72 -22.53
N TYR A 157 -10.03 7.45 -21.72
CA TYR A 157 -10.76 6.89 -20.57
C TYR A 157 -11.96 6.03 -21.00
N ASP A 158 -12.60 6.40 -22.11
CA ASP A 158 -13.75 5.67 -22.65
C ASP A 158 -13.32 4.36 -23.32
N CYS A 159 -12.07 4.28 -23.81
CA CYS A 159 -11.44 3.03 -24.23
C CYS A 159 -11.02 2.19 -23.02
N LEU A 160 -10.41 2.81 -21.99
CA LEU A 160 -10.06 2.14 -20.74
C LEU A 160 -11.28 1.41 -20.13
N GLN A 161 -12.39 2.10 -19.85
CA GLN A 161 -13.53 1.46 -19.15
C GLN A 161 -14.14 0.24 -19.86
N ARG A 162 -13.94 0.07 -21.17
CA ARG A 162 -14.54 -1.02 -21.96
C ARG A 162 -13.67 -2.27 -22.11
N GLU A 163 -12.35 -2.15 -21.94
CA GLU A 163 -11.41 -3.26 -22.18
C GLU A 163 -10.81 -3.83 -20.88
N LEU A 164 -11.02 -3.18 -19.73
CA LEU A 164 -10.39 -3.55 -18.46
C LEU A 164 -11.22 -4.53 -17.62
N ASP A 165 -10.53 -5.47 -16.98
CA ASP A 165 -11.10 -6.34 -15.95
C ASP A 165 -11.34 -5.59 -14.61
N GLU A 166 -12.06 -6.24 -13.67
CA GLU A 166 -12.39 -5.61 -12.37
C GLU A 166 -11.14 -5.29 -11.52
N ASP A 167 -10.03 -5.99 -11.74
CA ASP A 167 -8.80 -5.84 -10.97
C ASP A 167 -8.01 -4.64 -11.44
N GLU A 168 -7.85 -4.50 -12.76
CA GLU A 168 -7.31 -3.31 -13.40
C GLU A 168 -8.13 -2.06 -13.02
N GLN A 169 -9.46 -2.13 -13.12
CA GLN A 169 -10.34 -1.03 -12.72
C GLN A 169 -10.18 -0.67 -11.23
N SER A 170 -10.05 -1.67 -10.36
CA SER A 170 -9.82 -1.46 -8.92
C SER A 170 -8.48 -0.77 -8.65
N LEU A 171 -7.40 -1.19 -9.32
CA LEU A 171 -6.06 -0.59 -9.20
C LEU A 171 -6.02 0.84 -9.73
N ILE A 172 -6.64 1.10 -10.90
CA ILE A 172 -6.73 2.44 -11.50
C ILE A 172 -7.51 3.39 -10.59
N LYS A 173 -8.68 2.96 -10.09
CA LYS A 173 -9.50 3.77 -9.17
C LYS A 173 -8.74 4.08 -7.88
N ALA A 174 -8.04 3.10 -7.32
CA ALA A 174 -7.18 3.30 -6.17
C ALA A 174 -6.06 4.32 -6.48
N TRP A 175 -5.38 4.20 -7.62
CA TRP A 175 -4.32 5.12 -8.03
C TRP A 175 -4.81 6.57 -8.18
N TYR A 176 -5.99 6.81 -8.76
CA TYR A 176 -6.54 8.16 -8.84
C TYR A 176 -6.76 8.77 -7.45
N SER A 177 -7.41 8.04 -6.55
CA SER A 177 -7.72 8.53 -5.21
C SER A 177 -6.51 8.86 -4.34
N ILE A 178 -5.31 8.30 -4.62
CA ILE A 178 -4.10 8.66 -3.85
C ILE A 178 -3.46 9.96 -4.34
N ASN A 179 -3.68 10.33 -5.60
CA ASN A 179 -3.15 11.57 -6.19
C ASN A 179 -4.01 12.80 -5.85
N GLU A 180 -5.27 12.59 -5.48
CA GLU A 180 -6.18 13.64 -4.98
C GLU A 180 -5.85 14.08 -3.52
N ASP A 181 -5.15 13.25 -2.74
CA ASP A 181 -5.20 13.30 -1.27
C ASP A 181 -3.83 13.64 -0.59
N SER A 182 -2.82 14.04 -1.37
CA SER A 182 -1.39 14.12 -0.99
C SER A 182 -0.97 15.22 0.01
N GLY A 183 -1.90 15.74 0.81
CA GLY A 183 -1.73 16.97 1.61
C GLY A 183 -1.61 16.85 3.14
N LYS A 184 -1.46 15.66 3.75
CA LYS A 184 -1.51 15.48 5.23
C LYS A 184 -0.45 14.50 5.77
N ARG A 185 0.06 14.74 6.99
CA ARG A 185 1.19 14.03 7.64
C ARG A 185 0.89 13.70 9.11
N PHE A 186 1.22 12.49 9.59
CA PHE A 186 0.87 11.97 10.95
C PHE A 186 1.91 10.99 11.56
N GLU A 187 1.66 10.43 12.77
CA GLU A 187 2.58 9.71 13.69
C GLU A 187 2.03 8.34 14.24
N ARG A 188 2.90 7.37 14.61
CA ARG A 188 2.75 6.22 15.61
C ARG A 188 1.82 4.99 15.35
N ASP A 189 1.92 3.79 15.99
CA ASP A 189 2.78 3.17 17.07
C ASP A 189 3.24 1.68 16.75
N LEU A 190 4.46 1.25 17.17
CA LEU A 190 5.30 0.00 16.98
C LEU A 190 4.76 -1.47 16.92
N ALA A 191 5.58 -2.38 16.34
CA ALA A 191 5.73 -3.85 16.61
C ALA A 191 7.17 -4.39 16.25
N PRO A 192 7.54 -5.69 16.45
CA PRO A 192 8.93 -6.13 16.75
C PRO A 192 9.77 -6.73 15.60
N PRO A 193 11.10 -6.87 15.77
CA PRO A 193 12.07 -6.99 14.66
C PRO A 193 12.28 -8.41 14.11
N LYS A 194 12.88 -8.49 12.91
CA LYS A 194 13.33 -9.76 12.30
C LYS A 194 14.77 -9.71 11.77
N SER A 195 15.52 -10.76 12.10
CA SER A 195 16.93 -10.94 11.70
C SER A 195 17.14 -10.84 10.19
N GLY A 196 18.00 -9.92 9.74
CA GLY A 196 18.36 -9.80 8.33
C GLY A 196 18.89 -11.10 7.72
N ARG A 197 18.38 -11.44 6.54
CA ARG A 197 18.77 -12.61 5.74
C ARG A 197 19.26 -12.13 4.37
N ILE A 198 20.06 -12.96 3.70
CA ILE A 198 20.35 -12.78 2.28
C ILE A 198 19.01 -12.89 1.52
N PRO A 199 18.63 -11.91 0.68
CA PRO A 199 17.39 -11.99 -0.09
C PRO A 199 17.40 -13.21 -1.03
N PRO A 200 16.22 -13.82 -1.28
CA PRO A 200 16.11 -14.87 -2.29
C PRO A 200 16.47 -14.36 -3.69
N ALA A 201 16.73 -15.28 -4.62
CA ALA A 201 17.09 -14.96 -6.00
C ALA A 201 16.02 -14.16 -6.78
N THR A 202 14.82 -14.03 -6.22
CA THR A 202 13.67 -13.27 -6.74
C THR A 202 13.57 -11.85 -6.18
N SER A 203 14.43 -11.41 -5.25
CA SER A 203 14.40 -10.06 -4.68
C SER A 203 15.78 -9.56 -4.23
N ARG A 204 16.83 -9.77 -5.04
CA ARG A 204 18.22 -9.40 -4.64
C ARG A 204 18.48 -7.90 -4.56
N TYR A 205 17.79 -7.12 -5.39
CA TYR A 205 17.95 -5.67 -5.52
C TYR A 205 16.60 -5.03 -5.88
N MET A 206 16.24 -3.88 -5.32
CA MET A 206 14.99 -3.19 -5.64
C MET A 206 15.14 -2.31 -6.90
N ILE A 207 15.54 -2.89 -8.03
CA ILE A 207 15.81 -2.15 -9.28
C ILE A 207 15.04 -2.75 -10.47
N GLY A 208 14.69 -1.94 -11.46
CA GLY A 208 14.00 -2.40 -12.66
C GLY A 208 12.57 -2.88 -12.39
N LYS A 209 12.16 -3.98 -13.03
CA LYS A 209 10.78 -4.46 -13.01
C LYS A 209 10.56 -5.37 -11.80
N ILE A 210 9.62 -4.99 -10.92
CA ILE A 210 9.27 -5.71 -9.70
C ILE A 210 7.80 -6.13 -9.77
N ALA A 211 7.51 -7.43 -9.77
CA ALA A 211 6.15 -7.94 -9.81
C ALA A 211 5.62 -8.35 -8.42
N ILE A 212 4.37 -8.01 -8.13
CA ILE A 212 3.72 -8.26 -6.83
C ILE A 212 2.45 -9.08 -7.06
N ASN A 213 2.37 -10.27 -6.47
CA ASN A 213 1.08 -10.91 -6.22
C ASN A 213 0.45 -10.23 -5.00
N ILE A 214 -0.62 -9.46 -5.18
CA ILE A 214 -1.44 -8.93 -4.09
C ILE A 214 -2.57 -9.93 -3.85
N ILE A 215 -2.59 -10.55 -2.66
CA ILE A 215 -3.60 -11.55 -2.30
C ILE A 215 -4.39 -11.00 -1.10
N ILE A 216 -5.59 -10.49 -1.36
CA ILE A 216 -6.50 -10.03 -0.30
C ILE A 216 -7.38 -11.22 0.10
N VAL A 217 -7.11 -11.82 1.26
CA VAL A 217 -7.81 -13.01 1.74
C VAL A 217 -9.04 -12.60 2.52
N SER A 218 -10.22 -12.85 1.94
CA SER A 218 -11.50 -12.56 2.57
C SER A 218 -12.06 -13.82 3.25
N GLY A 219 -12.32 -13.74 4.56
CA GLY A 219 -12.88 -14.83 5.35
C GLY A 219 -14.40 -14.77 5.50
N LEU A 220 -14.89 -15.28 6.63
CA LEU A 220 -16.26 -15.12 7.10
C LEU A 220 -16.34 -14.15 8.28
N HIS A 221 -17.49 -13.49 8.45
CA HIS A 221 -17.80 -12.64 9.61
C HIS A 221 -16.73 -11.55 9.83
N GLN A 222 -16.08 -11.50 11.00
CA GLN A 222 -15.04 -10.50 11.30
C GLN A 222 -13.80 -10.61 10.40
N CYS A 223 -13.59 -11.75 9.73
CA CYS A 223 -12.49 -11.95 8.78
C CYS A 223 -12.89 -11.59 7.33
N GLU A 224 -14.14 -11.25 7.05
CA GLU A 224 -14.62 -10.86 5.73
C GLU A 224 -14.16 -9.43 5.39
N TYR A 225 -13.53 -9.25 4.23
CA TYR A 225 -13.24 -7.93 3.66
C TYR A 225 -14.50 -7.35 3.00
N SER A 226 -14.82 -6.10 3.34
CA SER A 226 -15.75 -5.29 2.56
C SER A 226 -15.03 -4.59 1.39
N LYS A 227 -15.78 -4.18 0.36
CA LYS A 227 -15.19 -3.53 -0.83
C LYS A 227 -14.45 -2.24 -0.49
N ASP A 228 -14.86 -1.51 0.55
CA ASP A 228 -14.16 -0.30 0.99
C ASP A 228 -12.83 -0.62 1.67
N GLU A 229 -12.75 -1.70 2.44
CA GLU A 229 -11.49 -2.19 3.05
C GLU A 229 -10.53 -2.73 1.97
N GLU A 230 -11.05 -3.38 0.91
CA GLU A 230 -10.25 -3.76 -0.26
C GLU A 230 -9.70 -2.53 -0.99
N ASN A 231 -10.57 -1.57 -1.34
CA ASN A 231 -10.17 -0.33 -2.02
C ASN A 231 -9.13 0.42 -1.21
N LYS A 232 -9.31 0.51 0.12
CA LYS A 232 -8.37 1.13 1.04
C LYS A 232 -7.03 0.40 1.05
N THR A 233 -7.04 -0.93 1.13
CA THR A 233 -5.82 -1.74 1.06
C THR A 233 -5.05 -1.47 -0.25
N LEU A 234 -5.74 -1.43 -1.40
CA LEU A 234 -5.13 -1.13 -2.70
C LEU A 234 -4.57 0.29 -2.79
N GLN A 235 -5.29 1.31 -2.29
CA GLN A 235 -4.80 2.69 -2.22
C GLN A 235 -3.48 2.76 -1.45
N GLU A 236 -3.41 2.10 -0.30
CA GLU A 236 -2.25 2.18 0.58
C GLU A 236 -1.05 1.41 0.03
N ILE A 237 -1.27 0.27 -0.64
CA ILE A 237 -0.23 -0.41 -1.44
C ILE A 237 0.30 0.52 -2.53
N LEU A 238 -0.57 1.23 -3.25
CA LEU A 238 -0.16 2.11 -4.34
C LEU A 238 0.57 3.37 -3.86
N LYS A 239 0.19 3.96 -2.71
CA LYS A 239 0.96 5.04 -2.05
C LYS A 239 2.39 4.59 -1.73
N SER A 240 2.50 3.37 -1.19
CA SER A 240 3.78 2.77 -0.81
C SER A 240 4.68 2.54 -2.02
N THR A 241 4.15 1.92 -3.07
CA THR A 241 4.91 1.59 -4.27
C THR A 241 5.18 2.81 -5.16
N ASP A 242 4.33 3.84 -5.16
CA ASP A 242 4.65 5.11 -5.84
C ASP A 242 5.81 5.82 -5.13
N PHE A 243 5.80 5.89 -3.79
CA PHE A 243 6.94 6.40 -3.02
C PHE A 243 8.24 5.64 -3.35
N LEU A 244 8.23 4.31 -3.25
CA LEU A 244 9.42 3.50 -3.53
C LEU A 244 9.88 3.64 -4.99
N ALA A 245 8.94 3.70 -5.94
CA ALA A 245 9.27 3.90 -7.34
C ALA A 245 9.91 5.27 -7.60
N ASN A 246 9.52 6.32 -6.89
CA ASN A 246 10.01 7.68 -7.10
C ASN A 246 11.22 8.07 -6.22
N ALA A 247 11.55 7.30 -5.16
CA ALA A 247 12.62 7.64 -4.22
C ALA A 247 14.06 7.55 -4.80
N GLU A 248 14.27 6.80 -5.89
CA GLU A 248 15.51 6.77 -6.67
C GLU A 248 15.19 6.53 -8.16
N PRO A 249 15.05 7.58 -8.99
CA PRO A 249 14.72 7.43 -10.41
C PRO A 249 15.73 6.58 -11.20
N ARG A 250 17.01 6.57 -10.80
CA ARG A 250 18.06 5.77 -11.46
C ARG A 250 17.88 4.27 -11.26
N ALA A 251 17.19 3.85 -10.20
CA ALA A 251 16.82 2.44 -10.00
C ALA A 251 15.82 1.94 -11.05
N GLN A 252 15.24 2.83 -11.87
CA GLN A 252 14.30 2.53 -12.96
C GLN A 252 13.14 1.62 -12.55
N ILE A 253 12.66 1.80 -11.32
CA ILE A 253 11.65 0.90 -10.74
C ILE A 253 10.33 1.02 -11.50
N THR A 254 9.80 -0.13 -11.91
CA THR A 254 8.43 -0.30 -12.39
C THR A 254 7.77 -1.42 -11.58
N PHE A 255 6.73 -1.08 -10.81
CA PHE A 255 5.93 -2.11 -10.13
C PHE A 255 4.85 -2.68 -11.05
N ILE A 256 4.74 -4.01 -11.07
CA ILE A 256 3.78 -4.77 -11.88
C ILE A 256 2.86 -5.54 -10.92
N TYR A 257 1.56 -5.49 -11.15
CA TYR A 257 0.59 -6.01 -10.18
C TYR A 257 -0.15 -7.22 -10.73
N LYS A 258 -0.34 -8.24 -9.88
CA LYS A 258 -1.36 -9.27 -10.09
C LYS A 258 -2.21 -9.36 -8.82
N LEU A 259 -3.46 -8.95 -8.93
CA LEU A 259 -4.42 -8.99 -7.83
C LEU A 259 -5.12 -10.35 -7.78
N HIS A 260 -5.44 -10.77 -6.57
CA HIS A 260 -6.19 -11.99 -6.25
C HIS A 260 -7.08 -11.71 -5.04
N ARG A 261 -8.34 -12.17 -5.06
CA ARG A 261 -9.29 -12.05 -3.93
C ARG A 261 -9.90 -13.41 -3.55
N PRO A 262 -9.11 -14.38 -3.08
CA PRO A 262 -9.64 -15.67 -2.65
C PRO A 262 -10.57 -15.49 -1.44
N LYS A 263 -11.77 -16.06 -1.53
CA LYS A 263 -12.72 -16.12 -0.41
C LYS A 263 -12.65 -17.49 0.26
N VAL A 264 -12.29 -17.52 1.54
CA VAL A 264 -12.07 -18.76 2.30
C VAL A 264 -13.07 -18.90 3.44
N THR A 265 -13.50 -20.14 3.70
CA THR A 265 -14.50 -20.46 4.75
C THR A 265 -13.89 -21.11 5.99
N VAL A 266 -12.56 -21.12 6.08
CA VAL A 266 -11.80 -21.71 7.19
C VAL A 266 -11.88 -20.86 8.47
N LYS A 267 -11.78 -21.55 9.61
CA LYS A 267 -11.64 -20.91 10.92
C LYS A 267 -10.22 -20.31 11.07
N PRO A 268 -10.06 -19.26 11.88
CA PRO A 268 -8.73 -18.76 12.25
C PRO A 268 -7.84 -19.86 12.87
N GLY A 269 -6.53 -19.71 12.70
CA GLY A 269 -5.55 -20.60 13.29
C GLY A 269 -5.47 -20.52 14.81
N ALA A 270 -4.74 -21.46 15.41
CA ALA A 270 -4.66 -21.58 16.86
C ALA A 270 -3.65 -20.58 17.45
N THR A 271 -4.10 -19.78 18.42
CA THR A 271 -3.25 -18.86 19.18
C THR A 271 -2.35 -19.62 20.17
N GLY A 272 -1.09 -19.19 20.29
CA GLY A 272 -0.10 -19.83 21.17
C GLY A 272 1.24 -19.10 21.21
N PHE A 273 2.04 -19.35 22.25
CA PHE A 273 3.25 -18.58 22.59
C PHE A 273 4.59 -19.18 22.08
N ASN A 274 4.56 -20.17 21.18
CA ASN A 274 5.77 -20.86 20.71
C ASN A 274 6.22 -20.32 19.34
N LEU A 275 7.48 -20.60 18.94
CA LEU A 275 8.06 -20.12 17.67
C LEU A 275 7.24 -20.47 16.41
N ASP A 276 6.48 -21.58 16.44
CA ASP A 276 5.54 -21.98 15.38
C ASP A 276 4.32 -21.04 15.23
N LYS A 277 4.19 -19.96 16.01
CA LYS A 277 3.01 -19.08 16.07
C LYS A 277 2.58 -18.58 14.69
N TYR A 278 3.53 -18.16 13.85
CA TYR A 278 3.27 -17.73 12.47
C TYR A 278 2.54 -18.83 11.69
N GLU A 279 3.17 -20.00 11.54
CA GLU A 279 2.61 -21.11 10.76
C GLU A 279 1.27 -21.59 11.30
N LYS A 280 1.08 -21.63 12.63
CA LYS A 280 -0.17 -22.10 13.27
C LYS A 280 -1.34 -21.12 13.16
N LEU A 281 -1.08 -19.82 13.08
CA LEU A 281 -2.09 -18.80 12.81
C LEU A 281 -2.44 -18.74 11.32
N GLU A 282 -1.44 -18.91 10.46
CA GLU A 282 -1.54 -18.51 9.05
C GLU A 282 -1.89 -19.66 8.11
N SER A 283 -1.32 -20.87 8.31
CA SER A 283 -1.55 -22.01 7.42
C SER A 283 -3.03 -22.26 7.10
N PRO A 284 -4.00 -22.21 8.04
CA PRO A 284 -5.38 -22.55 7.71
C PRO A 284 -6.01 -21.62 6.66
N TRP A 285 -5.77 -20.31 6.75
CA TRP A 285 -6.35 -19.34 5.81
C TRP A 285 -5.47 -19.14 4.57
N ARG A 286 -4.14 -19.15 4.75
CA ARG A 286 -3.16 -18.97 3.68
C ARG A 286 -3.20 -20.13 2.69
N ASP A 287 -3.29 -21.36 3.20
CA ASP A 287 -3.23 -22.55 2.35
C ASP A 287 -4.58 -22.80 1.67
N ALA A 288 -5.69 -22.48 2.34
CA ALA A 288 -7.00 -22.39 1.69
C ALA A 288 -7.04 -21.33 0.59
N ALA A 289 -6.43 -20.16 0.81
CA ALA A 289 -6.34 -19.10 -0.20
C ALA A 289 -5.47 -19.53 -1.39
N LEU A 290 -4.30 -20.12 -1.16
CA LEU A 290 -3.44 -20.67 -2.22
C LEU A 290 -4.17 -21.76 -3.04
N LYS A 291 -4.95 -22.61 -2.39
CA LYS A 291 -5.75 -23.65 -3.05
C LYS A 291 -6.87 -23.09 -3.93
N GLU A 292 -7.52 -22.01 -3.50
CA GLU A 292 -8.48 -21.27 -4.33
C GLU A 292 -7.81 -20.68 -5.58
N LEU A 293 -6.55 -20.24 -5.45
CA LEU A 293 -5.69 -19.83 -6.58
C LEU A 293 -5.03 -20.99 -7.33
N HIS A 294 -5.52 -22.23 -7.15
CA HIS A 294 -5.03 -23.47 -7.77
C HIS A 294 -3.52 -23.72 -7.59
N CYS A 295 -2.94 -23.17 -6.52
CA CYS A 295 -1.55 -23.35 -6.15
C CYS A 295 -1.38 -24.48 -5.13
N PHE A 296 -0.13 -24.90 -4.91
CA PHE A 296 0.21 -25.76 -3.79
C PHE A 296 0.03 -25.01 -2.46
N GLU A 297 -0.13 -25.76 -1.37
CA GLU A 297 -0.22 -25.22 -0.02
C GLU A 297 1.17 -24.84 0.52
N GLY A 298 1.22 -23.98 1.54
CA GLY A 298 2.43 -23.58 2.25
C GLY A 298 3.46 -22.78 1.43
N TYR A 299 4.65 -22.60 2.00
CA TYR A 299 5.73 -21.82 1.37
C TYR A 299 6.14 -22.33 -0.02
N GLN A 300 5.96 -23.61 -0.33
CA GLN A 300 6.22 -24.13 -1.68
C GLN A 300 5.25 -23.56 -2.72
N GLY A 301 3.97 -23.40 -2.36
CA GLY A 301 2.97 -22.71 -3.15
C GLY A 301 3.33 -21.26 -3.43
N ILE A 302 3.64 -20.51 -2.37
CA ILE A 302 4.06 -19.11 -2.44
C ILE A 302 5.29 -18.95 -3.34
N ASN A 303 6.30 -19.80 -3.15
CA ASN A 303 7.53 -19.78 -3.95
C ASN A 303 7.26 -20.04 -5.44
N LYS A 304 6.37 -20.99 -5.76
CA LYS A 304 5.96 -21.29 -7.14
C LYS A 304 5.19 -20.12 -7.75
N LEU A 305 4.21 -19.57 -7.04
CA LEU A 305 3.37 -18.45 -7.48
C LEU A 305 4.19 -17.17 -7.71
N THR A 306 5.13 -16.85 -6.82
CA THR A 306 6.07 -15.74 -6.99
C THR A 306 6.95 -15.93 -8.23
N LYS A 307 7.54 -17.12 -8.41
CA LYS A 307 8.38 -17.40 -9.59
C LYS A 307 7.57 -17.36 -10.89
N GLN A 308 6.36 -17.90 -10.88
CA GLN A 308 5.45 -17.89 -12.03
C GLN A 308 5.13 -16.45 -12.46
N LEU A 309 4.71 -15.58 -11.52
CA LEU A 309 4.44 -14.18 -11.83
C LEU A 309 5.67 -13.47 -12.41
N ARG A 310 6.87 -13.71 -11.86
CA ARG A 310 8.11 -13.13 -12.38
C ARG A 310 8.35 -13.52 -13.84
N ASP A 311 8.27 -14.83 -14.11
CA ASP A 311 8.57 -15.39 -15.42
C ASP A 311 7.49 -14.99 -16.46
N GLU A 312 6.21 -14.93 -16.08
CA GLU A 312 5.09 -14.47 -16.94
C GLU A 312 5.13 -12.96 -17.25
N SER A 313 5.49 -12.14 -16.26
CA SER A 313 5.51 -10.68 -16.41
C SER A 313 6.80 -10.15 -17.06
N GLY A 314 7.82 -10.99 -17.18
CA GLY A 314 9.16 -10.60 -17.63
C GLY A 314 9.82 -9.61 -16.68
N SER A 315 9.60 -9.76 -15.37
CA SER A 315 10.16 -8.89 -14.34
C SER A 315 11.51 -9.40 -13.83
N ASP A 316 12.36 -8.50 -13.38
CA ASP A 316 13.65 -8.83 -12.77
C ASP A 316 13.43 -9.52 -11.41
N TRP A 317 12.45 -9.03 -10.65
CA TRP A 317 12.14 -9.44 -9.29
C TRP A 317 10.65 -9.73 -9.11
N ALA A 318 10.31 -10.53 -8.11
CA ALA A 318 8.92 -10.69 -7.67
C ALA A 318 8.80 -11.11 -6.20
N PHE A 319 7.67 -10.78 -5.59
CA PHE A 319 7.26 -11.28 -4.28
C PHE A 319 5.73 -11.44 -4.19
N THR A 320 5.25 -12.07 -3.12
CA THR A 320 3.82 -12.25 -2.84
C THR A 320 3.45 -11.56 -1.53
N ALA A 321 2.44 -10.70 -1.54
CA ALA A 321 1.93 -9.98 -0.38
C ALA A 321 0.51 -10.45 -0.03
N PHE A 322 0.33 -10.97 1.17
CA PHE A 322 -0.97 -11.36 1.73
C PHE A 322 -1.52 -10.25 2.61
N PHE A 323 -2.77 -9.87 2.36
CA PHE A 323 -3.55 -8.93 3.18
C PHE A 323 -4.73 -9.68 3.78
N THR A 324 -4.91 -9.58 5.10
CA THR A 324 -5.86 -10.43 5.81
C THR A 324 -6.54 -9.73 6.98
N LYS A 325 -7.76 -10.17 7.31
CA LYS A 325 -8.46 -9.83 8.57
C LYS A 325 -8.45 -11.00 9.56
N TYR A 326 -7.75 -12.09 9.24
CA TYR A 326 -7.42 -13.15 10.20
C TYR A 326 -6.31 -12.67 11.14
N GLU A 327 -6.31 -13.17 12.39
CA GLU A 327 -5.22 -12.91 13.34
C GLU A 327 -3.89 -13.49 12.82
N ILE A 328 -2.83 -12.70 12.91
CA ILE A 328 -1.46 -13.07 12.52
C ILE A 328 -0.48 -12.76 13.66
N ALA A 329 0.74 -13.30 13.58
CA ALA A 329 1.64 -13.28 14.74
C ALA A 329 2.16 -11.89 15.12
N CYS A 330 2.31 -11.00 14.13
CA CYS A 330 2.67 -9.58 14.18
C CYS A 330 1.84 -8.86 13.09
N TYR A 331 1.44 -7.59 13.27
CA TYR A 331 0.50 -6.92 12.35
C TYR A 331 0.99 -6.81 10.90
N ALA A 332 2.29 -6.88 10.69
CA ALA A 332 2.94 -7.02 9.40
C ALA A 332 4.25 -7.78 9.63
N TYR A 333 4.71 -8.46 8.58
CA TYR A 333 6.08 -8.92 8.47
C TYR A 333 6.40 -9.35 7.04
N SER A 334 7.69 -9.48 6.77
CA SER A 334 8.27 -10.09 5.58
C SER A 334 9.14 -11.29 5.93
N ALA A 335 9.22 -12.25 5.01
CA ALA A 335 10.07 -13.43 5.12
C ALA A 335 10.36 -14.01 3.73
N GLN A 336 11.64 -14.16 3.37
CA GLN A 336 12.03 -14.65 2.03
C GLN A 336 11.41 -13.75 0.94
N GLN A 337 10.57 -14.30 0.07
CA GLN A 337 9.89 -13.62 -1.05
C GLN A 337 8.39 -13.39 -0.79
N HIS A 338 7.99 -13.29 0.47
CA HIS A 338 6.61 -12.96 0.82
C HIS A 338 6.48 -12.07 2.04
N LEU A 339 5.36 -11.37 2.09
CA LEU A 339 4.95 -10.40 3.09
C LEU A 339 3.53 -10.77 3.53
N VAL A 340 3.24 -10.67 4.82
CA VAL A 340 1.91 -10.89 5.40
C VAL A 340 1.54 -9.67 6.24
N MET A 341 0.32 -9.15 6.06
CA MET A 341 -0.14 -7.93 6.71
C MET A 341 -1.61 -8.01 7.13
N GLU A 342 -1.90 -7.60 8.36
CA GLU A 342 -3.24 -7.46 8.92
C GLU A 342 -3.85 -6.14 8.43
N TYR A 343 -5.10 -6.15 7.97
CA TYR A 343 -5.81 -4.93 7.56
C TYR A 343 -5.83 -3.84 8.65
N LYS A 344 -6.00 -4.27 9.91
CA LYS A 344 -6.00 -3.37 11.06
C LYS A 344 -4.65 -2.69 11.27
N ASN A 345 -3.55 -3.32 10.82
CA ASN A 345 -2.19 -2.78 10.92
C ASN A 345 -1.84 -2.36 12.37
N GLY A 346 -2.19 -3.19 13.35
CA GLY A 346 -1.89 -2.97 14.77
C GLY A 346 -2.52 -1.69 15.34
N ASN A 347 -1.65 -0.76 15.76
CA ASN A 347 -2.03 0.58 16.24
C ASN A 347 -1.93 1.65 15.15
N PHE A 348 -1.13 1.43 14.10
CA PHE A 348 -0.99 2.35 12.95
C PHE A 348 -2.32 2.52 12.20
N GLY A 349 -3.14 1.47 12.14
CA GLY A 349 -4.43 1.51 11.45
C GLY A 349 -4.33 1.36 9.93
N PRO A 350 -5.47 1.11 9.24
CA PRO A 350 -5.51 0.93 7.79
C PRO A 350 -5.08 2.17 7.00
N ASP A 351 -5.17 3.38 7.58
CA ASP A 351 -4.71 4.64 6.97
C ASP A 351 -3.17 4.78 6.85
N ASN A 352 -2.43 3.89 7.51
CA ASN A 352 -0.97 3.87 7.51
C ASN A 352 -0.39 2.55 6.98
N ILE A 353 -1.20 1.75 6.28
CA ILE A 353 -0.73 0.54 5.58
C ILE A 353 0.42 0.89 4.64
N HIS A 354 0.38 2.04 3.98
CA HIS A 354 1.40 2.45 3.01
C HIS A 354 2.83 2.57 3.59
N ILE A 355 2.96 3.05 4.84
CA ILE A 355 4.25 3.22 5.52
C ILE A 355 4.83 1.85 5.85
N ILE A 356 4.04 1.01 6.53
CA ILE A 356 4.47 -0.31 6.98
C ILE A 356 4.68 -1.25 5.78
N PHE A 357 3.86 -1.17 4.74
CA PHE A 357 4.08 -1.92 3.51
C PHE A 357 5.39 -1.49 2.82
N ALA A 358 5.75 -0.20 2.81
CA ALA A 358 7.01 0.25 2.23
C ALA A 358 8.21 -0.29 3.00
N HIS A 359 8.12 -0.28 4.34
CA HIS A 359 9.11 -0.82 5.26
C HIS A 359 9.33 -2.33 5.03
N GLU A 360 8.25 -3.11 5.02
CA GLU A 360 8.30 -4.55 4.77
C GLU A 360 8.77 -4.91 3.35
N VAL A 361 8.46 -4.07 2.36
CA VAL A 361 9.03 -4.22 1.01
C VAL A 361 10.54 -3.98 1.02
N CYS A 362 11.09 -3.06 1.83
CA CYS A 362 12.54 -2.91 1.96
C CYS A 362 13.21 -4.17 2.53
N HIS A 363 12.58 -4.87 3.48
CA HIS A 363 13.06 -6.16 3.98
C HIS A 363 13.02 -7.29 2.95
N ILE A 364 12.03 -7.32 2.04
CA ILE A 364 12.02 -8.27 0.90
C ILE A 364 13.31 -8.15 0.07
N PHE A 365 13.87 -6.94 -0.04
CA PHE A 365 15.14 -6.66 -0.72
C PHE A 365 16.35 -6.61 0.23
N GLY A 366 16.18 -7.03 1.49
CA GLY A 366 17.25 -7.28 2.45
C GLY A 366 17.65 -6.13 3.35
N ALA A 367 16.87 -5.04 3.41
CA ALA A 367 17.04 -4.05 4.48
C ALA A 367 16.86 -4.70 5.87
N LYS A 368 17.51 -4.14 6.90
CA LYS A 368 17.27 -4.46 8.31
C LYS A 368 16.44 -3.39 8.98
N ASP A 369 15.81 -3.77 10.08
CA ASP A 369 15.31 -2.84 11.08
C ASP A 369 16.48 -1.99 11.59
N GLU A 370 16.31 -0.68 11.67
CA GLU A 370 17.26 0.24 12.30
C GLU A 370 16.87 0.55 13.75
N TYR A 371 15.63 0.24 14.16
CA TYR A 371 15.25 0.22 15.57
C TYR A 371 15.85 -1.00 16.29
N THR A 372 16.29 -0.78 17.52
CA THR A 372 16.90 -1.70 18.52
C THR A 372 17.10 -3.18 18.15
N GLY A 373 18.32 -3.70 18.37
CA GLY A 373 18.66 -5.13 18.33
C GLY A 373 19.63 -5.53 17.22
N HIS A 374 20.16 -4.57 16.45
CA HIS A 374 20.97 -4.82 15.26
C HIS A 374 22.20 -3.90 15.25
N ASN A 375 23.35 -4.44 15.70
CA ASN A 375 24.60 -3.72 15.98
C ASN A 375 25.35 -3.24 14.72
N GLY A 376 24.68 -2.56 13.79
CA GLY A 376 25.29 -2.12 12.54
C GLY A 376 25.59 -3.25 11.55
N ASP A 377 25.21 -4.49 11.87
CA ASP A 377 25.54 -5.68 11.09
C ASP A 377 25.17 -5.53 9.60
N PRO A 378 26.04 -5.90 8.66
CA PRO A 378 25.76 -5.76 7.23
C PRO A 378 24.54 -6.54 6.77
N SER A 379 23.81 -5.96 5.82
CA SER A 379 22.59 -6.54 5.24
C SER A 379 22.47 -6.30 3.73
N GLY A 380 21.44 -6.90 3.14
CA GLY A 380 21.21 -6.88 1.69
C GLY A 380 22.23 -7.70 0.91
N THR A 381 22.02 -7.78 -0.40
CA THR A 381 22.94 -8.49 -1.30
C THR A 381 24.31 -7.82 -1.37
N LEU A 382 24.36 -6.49 -1.22
CA LEU A 382 25.61 -5.70 -1.23
C LEU A 382 26.36 -5.69 0.11
N ARG A 383 25.79 -6.26 1.17
CA ARG A 383 26.37 -6.29 2.52
C ARG A 383 26.75 -4.89 3.04
N ILE A 384 25.81 -3.95 2.90
CA ILE A 384 25.93 -2.59 3.42
C ILE A 384 25.64 -2.61 4.92
N ASP A 385 26.48 -1.95 5.70
CA ASP A 385 26.37 -1.91 7.17
C ASP A 385 25.10 -1.16 7.59
N ASN A 386 24.50 -1.55 8.71
CA ASN A 386 23.26 -0.93 9.22
C ASN A 386 23.58 0.32 10.06
N GLY A 387 24.34 1.26 9.48
CA GLY A 387 24.97 2.35 10.24
C GLY A 387 24.01 3.37 10.87
N ASN A 388 22.77 3.47 10.39
CA ASN A 388 21.74 4.28 11.05
C ASN A 388 21.03 3.54 12.22
N ALA A 389 21.40 2.30 12.52
CA ALA A 389 20.81 1.59 13.65
C ALA A 389 20.97 2.36 14.97
N GLN A 390 19.93 2.37 15.79
CA GLN A 390 19.88 3.14 17.03
C GLN A 390 21.00 2.73 18.02
N ASP A 391 21.33 1.44 18.08
CA ASP A 391 22.41 0.90 18.90
C ASP A 391 23.81 1.39 18.45
N CYS A 392 23.93 1.86 17.20
CA CYS A 392 25.13 2.50 16.66
C CYS A 392 25.14 4.03 16.85
N GLY A 393 24.12 4.59 17.51
CA GLY A 393 23.93 6.04 17.65
C GLY A 393 23.30 6.72 16.43
N GLY A 394 22.85 5.94 15.44
CA GLY A 394 22.10 6.46 14.29
C GLY A 394 20.77 7.07 14.69
N ARG A 395 20.43 8.20 14.07
CA ARG A 395 19.21 9.01 14.30
C ARG A 395 18.75 9.76 13.05
N GLU A 396 19.23 9.38 11.87
CA GLU A 396 18.71 9.92 10.62
C GLU A 396 17.28 9.43 10.42
N LYS A 397 16.42 10.28 9.86
CA LYS A 397 15.03 9.91 9.60
C LYS A 397 14.98 8.85 8.49
N CYS A 398 14.55 7.63 8.80
CA CYS A 398 14.46 6.52 7.85
C CYS A 398 13.16 5.73 8.03
N LEU A 399 12.67 5.16 6.94
CA LEU A 399 11.58 4.19 6.91
C LEU A 399 11.85 2.95 7.76
N MET A 400 13.12 2.60 8.00
CA MET A 400 13.51 1.44 8.82
C MET A 400 13.72 1.78 10.31
N GLN A 401 13.54 3.05 10.71
CA GLN A 401 13.58 3.46 12.12
C GLN A 401 12.28 3.13 12.87
N ASP A 402 12.29 3.41 14.18
CA ASP A 402 11.12 3.37 15.03
C ASP A 402 10.08 4.48 14.72
N GLU A 403 8.98 4.44 15.47
CA GLU A 403 7.82 5.30 15.36
C GLU A 403 8.06 6.82 15.45
N GLU A 404 9.14 7.29 16.08
CA GLU A 404 9.45 8.73 16.16
C GLU A 404 10.13 9.23 14.88
N LEU A 405 10.89 8.36 14.21
CA LEU A 405 11.67 8.69 13.01
C LEU A 405 11.11 8.05 11.73
N ILE A 406 10.16 7.13 11.79
CA ILE A 406 9.56 6.51 10.60
C ILE A 406 8.84 7.53 9.70
N GLY A 407 8.88 7.29 8.40
CA GLY A 407 8.20 8.05 7.38
C GLY A 407 8.65 7.63 5.99
N LEU A 408 8.01 8.18 4.97
CA LEU A 408 8.39 7.97 3.57
C LEU A 408 9.69 8.72 3.24
N CYS A 409 10.80 8.21 3.75
CA CYS A 409 12.17 8.68 3.53
C CYS A 409 13.13 7.51 3.74
N LEU A 410 14.12 7.36 2.86
CA LEU A 410 15.09 6.26 2.92
C LEU A 410 16.48 6.85 3.17
N CYS A 411 17.07 6.49 4.31
CA CYS A 411 18.45 6.85 4.62
C CYS A 411 19.42 6.17 3.67
N GLU A 412 20.64 6.66 3.71
CA GLU A 412 21.79 6.22 2.92
C GLU A 412 22.11 4.71 3.08
N PHE A 413 21.96 4.17 4.29
CA PHE A 413 22.22 2.76 4.60
C PHE A 413 21.12 1.85 4.05
N THR A 414 19.85 2.18 4.30
CA THR A 414 18.71 1.42 3.76
C THR A 414 18.74 1.43 2.23
N ARG A 415 19.00 2.57 1.59
CA ARG A 415 19.22 2.68 0.13
C ARG A 415 20.26 1.67 -0.35
N GLY A 416 21.43 1.64 0.28
CA GLY A 416 22.49 0.68 -0.06
C GLY A 416 22.10 -0.79 0.18
N GLN A 417 21.38 -1.10 1.27
CA GLN A 417 20.96 -2.46 1.58
C GLN A 417 19.95 -3.01 0.56
N ILE A 418 18.99 -2.20 0.09
CA ILE A 418 18.04 -2.59 -0.97
C ILE A 418 18.66 -2.57 -2.38
N GLY A 419 19.94 -2.24 -2.52
CA GLY A 419 20.66 -2.28 -3.78
C GLY A 419 20.71 -0.98 -4.58
N TRP A 420 20.32 0.16 -4.00
CA TRP A 420 20.46 1.46 -4.64
C TRP A 420 21.83 2.06 -4.33
N PHE A 421 22.65 2.16 -5.36
CA PHE A 421 24.02 2.64 -5.25
C PHE A 421 24.09 4.17 -5.43
N TRP A 422 24.96 4.81 -4.66
CA TRP A 422 25.14 6.28 -4.64
C TRP A 422 26.57 6.61 -4.17
N ASP A 423 27.06 7.81 -4.53
CA ASP A 423 28.49 8.24 -4.56
C ASP A 423 29.22 8.31 -3.21
N LEU A 424 28.65 7.78 -2.14
CA LEU A 424 29.03 8.05 -0.76
C LEU A 424 29.12 6.79 0.10
N CYS A 425 29.42 5.65 -0.52
CA CYS A 425 29.86 4.44 0.17
C CYS A 425 31.29 4.58 0.76
N GLY A 426 31.53 5.63 1.55
CA GLY A 426 32.78 5.93 2.26
C GLY A 426 33.33 4.68 2.95
N GLY A 427 34.40 4.11 2.38
CA GLY A 427 34.92 2.78 2.74
C GLY A 427 34.07 1.59 2.26
N GLN A 428 32.74 1.65 2.39
CA GLN A 428 31.81 0.55 2.12
C GLN A 428 31.74 0.10 0.64
N CYS A 429 32.15 0.92 -0.35
CA CYS A 429 32.15 0.51 -1.76
C CYS A 429 32.96 -0.79 -1.97
N ASN A 430 34.00 -1.00 -1.16
CA ASN A 430 34.83 -2.20 -1.19
C ASN A 430 34.08 -3.47 -0.78
N ASN A 431 33.10 -3.37 0.12
CA ASN A 431 32.27 -4.52 0.52
C ASN A 431 31.29 -4.89 -0.58
N ALA A 432 30.57 -3.91 -1.14
CA ALA A 432 29.67 -4.10 -2.27
C ALA A 432 30.40 -4.67 -3.50
N ARG A 433 31.52 -4.04 -3.91
CA ARG A 433 32.36 -4.49 -5.02
C ARG A 433 32.92 -5.89 -4.78
N ARG A 434 33.39 -6.21 -3.57
CA ARG A 434 33.88 -7.56 -3.23
C ARG A 434 32.75 -8.60 -3.25
N ALA A 435 31.55 -8.26 -2.78
CA ALA A 435 30.39 -9.16 -2.82
C ALA A 435 30.00 -9.49 -4.28
N LEU A 436 29.96 -8.47 -5.15
CA LEU A 436 29.66 -8.63 -6.58
C LEU A 436 30.76 -9.38 -7.35
N LEU A 437 32.04 -9.03 -7.15
CA LEU A 437 33.17 -9.71 -7.83
C LEU A 437 33.36 -11.17 -7.38
N ASN A 438 32.90 -11.52 -6.18
CA ASN A 438 32.91 -12.91 -5.69
C ASN A 438 31.71 -13.73 -6.21
N ASN A 439 30.72 -13.11 -6.87
CA ASN A 439 29.63 -13.84 -7.50
C ASN A 439 30.13 -14.51 -8.79
N GLN A 440 30.22 -15.85 -8.78
CA GLN A 440 30.69 -16.64 -9.92
C GLN A 440 29.75 -16.58 -11.14
N ASN A 441 28.48 -16.18 -10.95
CA ASN A 441 27.49 -16.03 -12.01
C ASN A 441 26.75 -14.67 -11.84
N PRO A 442 27.36 -13.54 -12.26
CA PRO A 442 26.71 -12.24 -12.17
C PRO A 442 25.48 -12.18 -13.08
N THR A 443 24.35 -11.75 -12.51
CA THR A 443 23.14 -11.39 -13.24
C THR A 443 23.31 -10.05 -13.95
N PRO A 444 22.44 -9.69 -14.93
CA PRO A 444 22.45 -8.35 -15.52
C PRO A 444 22.32 -7.22 -14.48
N ALA A 445 21.61 -7.46 -13.37
CA ALA A 445 21.52 -6.54 -12.24
C ALA A 445 22.84 -6.43 -11.45
N ASP A 446 23.58 -7.53 -11.24
CA ASP A 446 24.93 -7.48 -10.65
C ASP A 446 25.87 -6.64 -11.53
N LEU A 447 25.79 -6.80 -12.86
CA LEU A 447 26.60 -6.04 -13.82
C LEU A 447 26.22 -4.56 -13.85
N TYR A 448 24.93 -4.22 -13.85
CA TYR A 448 24.45 -2.84 -13.75
C TYR A 448 24.99 -2.15 -12.50
N ILE A 449 24.93 -2.81 -11.33
CA ILE A 449 25.47 -2.22 -10.09
C ILE A 449 27.00 -2.11 -10.15
N LEU A 450 27.71 -3.06 -10.77
CA LEU A 450 29.15 -2.94 -11.02
C LEU A 450 29.51 -1.77 -11.95
N GLU A 451 28.69 -1.46 -12.95
CA GLU A 451 28.83 -0.28 -13.80
C GLU A 451 28.59 1.01 -13.00
N GLN A 452 27.54 1.07 -12.17
CA GLN A 452 27.28 2.21 -11.27
C GLN A 452 28.36 2.39 -10.17
N ILE A 453 29.13 1.34 -9.84
CA ILE A 453 30.30 1.40 -8.94
C ILE A 453 31.55 1.94 -9.66
N ALA A 454 31.59 1.87 -11.00
CA ALA A 454 32.77 2.16 -11.81
C ALA A 454 32.73 3.52 -12.53
N SER A 455 31.53 4.06 -12.74
CA SER A 455 31.27 5.44 -13.20
C SER A 455 31.50 6.46 -12.09
#